data_AF-A0A8T4K5K3-F1
#
_entry.id   AF-A0A8T4K5K3-F1
#
_cell.length_a   1.000
_cell.length_b   1.000
_cell.length_c   1.000
_cell.angle_alpha   90.00
_cell.angle_beta   90.00
_cell.angle_gamma   90.00
#
_symmetry.space_group_name_H-M   'P 1'
#
loop_
_entity.id
_entity.type
_entity.pdbx_description
1 polymer ?
#
loop_
_entity_poly.entity_id
_entity_poly.type
_entity_poly.pdbx_seq_one_letter_code
_entity_poly.pdbx_strand_id
1 'polypeptide(L)' 'MFLVFYRTNDVFEAEELLSNAGVDTEIVPTPVQDIAYCGVCIKIKKEDADSAAKALKMKEYKRVE' A
#
# COMPACT_ATOMS: atom_id res chain seq x y z
N MET A 1 4.71 -7.93 -2.42
CA MET A 1 4.05 -7.63 -1.13
C MET A 1 2.97 -6.60 -1.42
N PHE A 2 1.79 -6.75 -0.81
CA PHE A 2 0.64 -5.90 -1.04
C PHE A 2 0.27 -5.14 0.24
N LEU A 3 0.09 -3.83 0.11
CA LEU A 3 -0.41 -2.94 1.15
C LEU A 3 -1.88 -2.66 0.85
N VAL A 4 -2.75 -3.23 1.67
CA VAL A 4 -4.20 -3.15 1.52
C VAL A 4 -4.73 -2.07 2.44
N PHE A 5 -5.53 -1.17 1.87
CA PHE A 5 -6.10 -0.02 2.57
C PHE A 5 -7.63 -0.10 2.58
N TYR A 6 -8.23 0.49 3.61
CA TYR A 6 -9.69 0.51 3.78
C TYR A 6 -10.38 1.48 2.83
N ARG A 7 -9.73 2.60 2.47
CA ARG A 7 -10.29 3.64 1.61
C ARG A 7 -9.40 3.88 0.41
N THR A 8 -10.00 4.17 -0.73
CA THR A 8 -9.26 4.45 -1.96
C THR A 8 -8.41 5.71 -1.84
N ASN A 9 -8.87 6.72 -1.08
CA ASN A 9 -8.08 7.93 -0.82
C ASN A 9 -6.75 7.59 -0.13
N ASP A 10 -6.77 6.68 0.85
CA ASP A 10 -5.55 6.28 1.55
C ASP A 10 -4.56 5.55 0.62
N VAL A 11 -5.04 4.86 -0.42
CA VAL A 11 -4.19 4.22 -1.44
C VAL A 11 -3.42 5.28 -2.23
N PHE A 12 -4.10 6.32 -2.72
CA PHE A 12 -3.45 7.38 -3.48
C PHE A 12 -2.50 8.22 -2.61
N GLU A 13 -2.92 8.57 -1.38
CA GLU A 13 -2.03 9.27 -0.45
C GLU A 13 -0.80 8.44 -0.10
N ALA A 14 -0.97 7.13 0.12
CA ALA A 14 0.14 6.25 0.42
C ALA A 14 1.08 6.08 -0.79
N GLU A 15 0.55 5.99 -2.01
CA GLU A 15 1.34 5.94 -3.24
C GLU A 15 2.19 7.19 -3.40
N GLU A 16 1.63 8.38 -3.19
CA GLU A 16 2.38 9.64 -3.26
C GLU A 16 3.48 9.71 -2.19
N LEU A 17 3.19 9.29 -0.95
CA LEU A 17 4.18 9.24 0.14
C LEU A 17 5.33 8.27 -0.15
N LEU A 18 5.01 7.11 -0.73
CA LEU A 18 5.98 6.09 -1.08
C LEU A 18 6.84 6.53 -2.27
N SER A 19 6.23 7.11 -3.30
CA SER A 19 6.91 7.68 -4.46
C SER A 19 7.85 8.81 -4.05
N ASN A 20 7.41 9.71 -3.15
CA ASN A 20 8.27 10.76 -2.56
C ASN A 20 9.42 10.19 -1.72
N ALA A 21 9.26 9.01 -1.15
CA ALA A 21 10.31 8.29 -0.42
C ALA A 21 11.26 7.50 -1.35
N GLY A 22 11.04 7.53 -2.67
CA GLY A 22 11.82 6.77 -3.65
C GLY A 22 11.48 5.27 -3.69
N VAL A 23 10.32 4.88 -3.17
CA VAL A 23 9.83 3.50 -3.19
C VAL A 23 9.03 3.25 -4.46
N ASP A 24 9.36 2.16 -5.15
CA ASP A 24 8.66 1.73 -6.36
C ASP A 24 7.31 1.07 -5.97
N THR A 25 6.21 1.69 -6.41
CA THR A 25 4.85 1.29 -6.04
C THR A 25 3.94 1.16 -7.25
N GLU A 26 3.06 0.16 -7.24
CA GLU A 26 2.09 -0.08 -8.30
C GLU A 26 0.68 -0.31 -7.70
N ILE A 27 -0.31 0.48 -8.12
CA ILE A 27 -1.71 0.27 -7.70
C ILE A 27 -2.29 -0.89 -8.51
N VAL A 28 -2.73 -1.94 -7.82
CA VAL A 28 -3.28 -3.16 -8.42
C VAL A 28 -4.62 -3.51 -7.76
N PRO A 29 -5.51 -4.27 -8.43
CA PRO A 29 -6.71 -4.78 -7.78
C PRO A 29 -6.34 -5.71 -6.61
N THR A 30 -7.11 -5.60 -5.52
CA THR A 30 -6.86 -6.38 -4.31
C THR A 30 -7.11 -7.87 -4.59
N PRO A 31 -6.11 -8.76 -4.42
CA PRO A 31 -6.27 -10.18 -4.74
C PRO A 31 -7.15 -10.94 -3.74
N VAL A 32 -7.39 -10.37 -2.55
CA VAL A 32 -8.23 -10.96 -1.49
C VAL A 32 -9.67 -10.44 -1.59
N GLN A 33 -10.60 -11.34 -1.90
CA GLN A 33 -12.04 -11.06 -2.06
C GLN A 33 -12.82 -11.06 -0.73
N ASP A 34 -12.18 -11.43 0.37
CA ASP A 34 -12.87 -11.81 1.62
C ASP A 34 -13.16 -10.66 2.59
N ILE A 35 -12.70 -9.45 2.28
CA ILE A 35 -12.73 -8.34 3.23
C ILE A 35 -13.06 -7.07 2.45
N ALA A 36 -14.06 -6.31 2.91
CA ALA A 36 -14.56 -5.08 2.31
C ALA A 36 -13.51 -3.96 2.31
N TYR A 37 -12.47 -4.13 1.49
CA TYR A 37 -11.48 -3.12 1.19
C TYR A 37 -11.89 -2.38 -0.08
N CYS A 38 -11.24 -1.24 -0.34
CA CYS A 38 -11.59 -0.30 -1.39
C CYS A 38 -11.40 -0.81 -2.85
N GLY A 39 -11.20 -2.12 -3.04
CA GLY A 39 -11.02 -2.79 -4.32
C GLY A 39 -9.59 -2.75 -4.87
N VAL A 40 -8.76 -1.81 -4.39
CA VAL A 40 -7.39 -1.60 -4.87
C VAL A 40 -6.38 -1.60 -3.72
N CYS A 41 -5.15 -2.03 -4.00
CA CYS A 41 -4.04 -2.10 -3.06
C CYS A 41 -2.74 -1.65 -3.73
N ILE A 42 -1.74 -1.32 -2.92
CA ILE A 42 -0.41 -0.95 -3.42
C ILE A 42 0.49 -2.16 -3.38
N LYS A 43 1.03 -2.54 -4.53
CA LYS A 43 2.08 -3.55 -4.64
C LYS A 43 3.43 -2.88 -4.52
N ILE A 44 4.24 -3.40 -3.61
CA ILE A 44 5.63 -2.98 -3.40
C ILE A 44 6.57 -4.18 -3.48
N LYS A 45 7.84 -3.90 -3.78
CA LYS A 45 8.92 -4.89 -3.65
C LYS A 45 9.17 -5.16 -2.17
N LYS A 46 9.55 -6.41 -1.85
CA LYS A 46 9.82 -6.83 -0.47
C LYS A 46 11.03 -6.09 0.12
N GLU A 47 11.96 -5.70 -0.74
CA GLU A 47 13.16 -4.93 -0.40
C GLU A 47 12.81 -3.51 0.09
N ASP A 48 11.78 -2.90 -0.49
CA ASP A 48 11.30 -1.57 -0.12
C ASP A 48 10.34 -1.57 1.09
N ALA A 49 10.08 -2.72 1.70
CA ALA A 49 9.12 -2.84 2.80
C ALA A 49 9.51 -2.00 4.02
N ASP A 50 10.81 -1.83 4.31
CA ASP A 50 11.28 -0.99 5.41
C ASP A 50 11.09 0.50 5.12
N SER A 51 11.44 0.94 3.91
CA SER A 51 11.21 2.31 3.43
C SER A 51 9.72 2.64 3.42
N ALA A 52 8.90 1.70 2.95
CA ALA A 52 7.45 1.83 2.96
C ALA A 52 6.87 1.92 4.36
N ALA A 53 7.38 1.12 5.30
CA ALA A 53 6.98 1.17 6.70
C ALA A 53 7.28 2.52 7.34
N LYS A 54 8.44 3.11 7.01
CA LYS A 54 8.84 4.44 7.50
C LYS A 54 7.98 5.54 6.92
N ALA A 55 7.72 5.52 5.61
CA ALA A 55 6.88 6.51 4.94
C ALA A 55 5.42 6.46 5.44
N LEU A 56 4.89 5.26 5.66
CA LEU A 56 3.50 5.03 6.08
C LEU A 56 3.31 4.90 7.59
N LYS A 57 4.27 5.38 8.41
CA LYS A 57 4.25 5.19 9.87
C LYS A 57 2.96 5.70 10.55
N MET A 58 2.27 6.66 9.95
CA MET A 58 1.03 7.26 10.47
C MET A 58 -0.25 6.76 9.77
N LYS A 59 -0.15 5.87 8.78
CA LYS A 59 -1.29 5.35 8.03
C LYS A 59 -1.69 3.96 8.54
N GLU A 60 -2.98 3.66 8.54
CA GLU A 60 -3.52 2.36 8.90
C GLU A 60 -3.66 1.50 7.64
N TYR A 61 -2.88 0.42 7.54
CA TYR A 61 -2.88 -0.47 6.38
C TYR A 61 -2.57 -1.91 6.80
N LYS A 62 -2.97 -2.86 5.97
CA LYS A 62 -2.70 -4.29 6.16
C LYS A 62 -1.67 -4.77 5.16
N ARG A 63 -0.73 -5.58 5.62
CA ARG A 63 0.29 -6.21 4.78
C ARG A 63 -0.18 -7.61 4.40
N VAL A 64 -0.19 -7.91 3.10
CA VAL A 64 -0.55 -9.21 2.53
C VAL A 64 0.62 -9.67 1.66
N GLU A 65 1.15 -10.87 1.91
CA GLU A 65 2.20 -11.48 1.09
C GLU A 65 1.63 -12.30 -0.06
#